data_AF-A0A520I6E6-F1
#
_entry.id   AF-A0A520I6E6-F1
#
_cell.length_a   1.000
_cell.length_b   1.000
_cell.length_c   1.000
_cell.angle_alpha   90.00
_cell.angle_beta   90.00
_cell.angle_gamma   90.00
#
_symmetry.space_group_name_H-M   'P 1'
#
loop_
_entity.id
_entity.type
_entity.pdbx_description
1 polymer ?
#
loop_
_entity_poly.entity_id
_entity_poly.type
_entity_poly.pdbx_seq_one_letter_code
_entity_poly.pdbx_strand_id
1 'polypeptide(L)'
;TEMMAVSKDGGFNTAYPVGRILIGALRNWSKNVILWNLAADPKYNPHTDNGGCSMCQGAVTIDGDKVERNLAYYVIAHASKFIPFGSSRIESTLTTKVSNVAFLTPEGKRVLIVSNNSAEPQTIKVVQGGQSFSYTVNKGSSTTHIW
;
A
#
# COMPACT_ATOMS: atom_id res chain seq x y z
N THR A 1 12.60 -9.43 -0.57
CA THR A 1 11.69 -10.09 -1.52
C THR A 1 11.21 -9.05 -2.49
N GLU A 2 11.53 -9.22 -3.77
CA GLU A 2 11.03 -8.37 -4.84
C GLU A 2 9.61 -8.82 -5.19
N MET A 3 8.67 -7.88 -5.18
CA MET A 3 7.29 -8.15 -5.55
C MET A 3 6.71 -6.92 -6.21
N MET A 4 6.16 -7.11 -7.40
CA MET A 4 5.48 -6.04 -8.11
C MET A 4 4.02 -5.94 -7.69
N ALA A 5 3.55 -4.70 -7.53
CA ALA A 5 2.14 -4.39 -7.35
C ALA A 5 1.52 -4.03 -8.71
N VAL A 6 1.11 -5.06 -9.45
CA VAL A 6 0.48 -4.93 -10.78
C VAL A 6 -0.95 -5.47 -10.77
N SER A 7 -1.81 -4.85 -11.57
CA SER A 7 -3.18 -5.34 -11.78
C SER A 7 -3.16 -6.44 -12.83
N LYS A 8 -3.16 -7.72 -12.42
CA LYS A 8 -3.05 -8.86 -13.35
C LYS A 8 -4.34 -9.17 -14.12
N ASP A 9 -5.51 -8.86 -13.55
CA ASP A 9 -6.81 -9.32 -14.06
C ASP A 9 -7.76 -8.15 -14.42
N GLY A 10 -7.21 -6.97 -14.72
CA GLY A 10 -8.00 -5.75 -14.96
C GLY A 10 -8.68 -5.16 -13.71
N GLY A 11 -8.67 -5.88 -12.59
CA GLY A 11 -9.16 -5.40 -11.29
C GLY A 11 -8.18 -4.47 -10.60
N PHE A 12 -8.70 -3.42 -9.95
CA PHE A 12 -7.93 -2.52 -9.11
C PHE A 12 -8.03 -2.95 -7.64
N ASN A 13 -7.11 -3.81 -7.18
CA ASN A 13 -7.12 -4.38 -5.84
C ASN A 13 -5.85 -3.98 -5.07
N THR A 14 -5.96 -3.02 -4.16
CA THR A 14 -4.84 -2.58 -3.32
C THR A 14 -4.62 -3.49 -2.12
N ALA A 15 -5.62 -4.27 -1.70
CA ALA A 15 -5.56 -5.01 -0.45
C ALA A 15 -4.39 -5.98 -0.39
N TYR A 16 -4.24 -6.86 -1.38
CA TYR A 16 -3.17 -7.85 -1.39
C TYR A 16 -1.77 -7.21 -1.34
N PRO A 17 -1.39 -6.30 -2.25
CA PRO A 17 -0.07 -5.69 -2.22
C PRO A 17 0.17 -4.80 -0.99
N VAL A 18 -0.83 -4.03 -0.52
CA VAL A 18 -0.69 -3.25 0.73
C VAL A 18 -0.51 -4.18 1.93
N GLY A 19 -1.27 -5.27 2.02
CA GLY A 19 -1.16 -6.23 3.11
C GLY A 19 0.19 -6.96 3.11
N ARG A 20 0.61 -7.47 1.95
CA ARG A 20 1.78 -8.35 1.83
C ARG A 20 3.11 -7.61 1.75
N ILE A 21 3.17 -6.53 0.97
CA ILE A 21 4.40 -5.79 0.68
C ILE A 21 4.58 -4.67 1.70
N LEU A 22 3.57 -3.82 1.87
CA LEU A 22 3.68 -2.63 2.70
C LEU A 22 3.55 -2.96 4.20
N ILE A 23 2.38 -3.42 4.64
CA ILE A 23 2.11 -3.77 6.04
C ILE A 23 3.05 -4.89 6.50
N GLY A 24 3.16 -5.96 5.71
CA GLY A 24 4.03 -7.10 6.03
C GLY A 24 5.49 -6.71 6.27
N ALA A 25 6.08 -5.88 5.41
CA ALA A 25 7.46 -5.44 5.60
C ALA A 25 7.59 -4.53 6.84
N LEU A 26 6.70 -3.54 6.99
CA LEU A 26 6.76 -2.57 8.08
C LEU A 26 6.53 -3.20 9.45
N ARG A 27 5.69 -4.23 9.54
CA ARG A 27 5.52 -5.03 10.77
C ARG A 27 6.70 -5.97 11.03
N ASN A 28 7.44 -6.33 10.00
CA ASN A 28 8.64 -7.18 10.10
C ASN A 28 9.94 -6.36 10.11
N TRP A 29 9.91 -5.22 10.81
CA TRP A 29 11.07 -4.36 11.12
C TRP A 29 11.75 -3.65 9.95
N SER A 30 11.26 -3.80 8.72
CA SER A 30 11.74 -2.96 7.62
C SER A 30 11.39 -1.51 7.90
N LYS A 31 12.40 -0.63 7.83
CA LYS A 31 12.20 0.83 7.93
C LYS A 31 11.74 1.45 6.60
N ASN A 32 11.91 0.72 5.50
CA ASN A 32 11.64 1.20 4.14
C ASN A 32 10.92 0.14 3.32
N VAL A 33 10.08 0.61 2.40
CA VAL A 33 9.48 -0.20 1.32
C VAL A 33 9.70 0.55 0.02
N ILE A 34 10.41 -0.07 -0.92
CA ILE A 34 10.74 0.51 -2.22
C ILE A 34 10.16 -0.44 -3.27
N LEU A 35 9.30 0.09 -4.14
CA LEU A 35 8.78 -0.64 -5.30
C LEU A 35 9.72 -0.46 -6.48
N TRP A 36 9.56 -1.32 -7.49
CA TRP A 36 10.53 -1.50 -8.58
C TRP A 36 10.67 -0.26 -9.50
N ASN A 37 9.89 -0.19 -10.58
CA ASN A 37 9.95 0.92 -11.53
C ASN A 37 8.98 2.02 -11.14
N LEU A 38 9.44 3.27 -11.10
CA LEU A 38 8.56 4.43 -10.93
C LEU A 38 7.71 4.64 -12.19
N ALA A 39 8.31 4.61 -13.38
CA ALA A 39 7.65 4.88 -14.64
C ALA A 39 8.03 3.86 -15.72
N ALA A 40 7.11 3.57 -16.63
CA ALA A 40 7.34 2.84 -17.87
C ALA A 40 6.41 3.37 -18.97
N ASP A 41 6.72 3.10 -20.24
CA ASP A 41 5.80 3.39 -21.34
C ASP A 41 4.62 2.38 -21.38
N PRO A 42 3.59 2.58 -22.23
CA PRO A 42 2.45 1.64 -22.35
C PRO A 42 2.82 0.22 -22.79
N LYS A 43 4.05 0.02 -23.29
CA LYS A 43 4.61 -1.26 -23.74
C LYS A 43 5.60 -1.84 -22.73
N TYR A 44 5.69 -1.28 -21.52
CA TYR A 44 6.60 -1.68 -20.45
C TYR A 44 8.10 -1.52 -20.80
N ASN A 45 8.43 -0.58 -21.67
CA ASN A 45 9.80 -0.25 -22.06
C ASN A 45 10.37 0.93 -21.27
N PRO A 46 11.72 1.07 -21.24
CA PRO A 46 12.70 0.10 -21.74
C PRO A 46 12.90 -1.08 -20.77
N HIS A 47 13.13 -2.27 -21.32
CA HIS A 47 13.64 -3.42 -20.58
C HIS A 47 14.70 -4.13 -21.43
N THR A 48 15.58 -4.88 -20.78
CA THR A 48 16.56 -5.72 -21.48
C THR A 48 15.84 -6.81 -22.27
N ASP A 49 16.13 -6.90 -23.56
CA ASP A 49 15.56 -7.88 -24.50
C ASP A 49 16.00 -9.33 -24.18
N ASN A 50 17.22 -9.51 -23.68
CA ASN A 50 17.75 -10.81 -23.25
C ASN A 50 17.57 -11.06 -21.73
N GLY A 51 16.33 -11.31 -21.30
CA GLY A 51 16.02 -11.75 -19.93
C GLY A 51 15.47 -10.68 -18.98
N GLY A 52 15.20 -9.47 -19.48
CA GLY A 52 14.47 -8.46 -18.73
C GLY A 52 12.98 -8.80 -18.59
N CYS A 53 12.32 -8.14 -17.64
CA CYS A 53 10.90 -8.34 -17.38
C CYS A 53 10.04 -7.59 -18.41
N SER A 54 9.55 -8.31 -19.41
CA SER A 54 8.71 -7.77 -20.50
C SER A 54 7.27 -7.43 -20.11
N MET A 55 6.92 -7.60 -18.83
CA MET A 55 5.59 -7.37 -18.26
C MET A 55 5.62 -6.46 -17.02
N CYS A 56 6.75 -5.79 -16.77
CA CYS A 56 6.95 -4.97 -15.59
C CYS A 56 6.35 -3.59 -15.76
N GLN A 57 5.15 -3.39 -15.21
CA GLN A 57 4.50 -2.09 -15.17
C GLN A 57 5.18 -1.14 -14.17
N GLY A 58 5.36 0.12 -14.54
CA GLY A 58 5.78 1.17 -13.61
C GLY A 58 4.68 1.52 -12.60
N ALA A 59 5.03 2.23 -11.52
CA ALA A 59 4.02 2.85 -10.66
C ALA A 59 3.16 3.87 -11.41
N VAL A 60 3.73 4.54 -12.42
CA VAL A 60 3.00 5.32 -13.41
C VAL A 60 3.31 4.83 -14.83
N THR A 61 2.34 4.96 -15.73
CA THR A 61 2.53 4.82 -17.17
C THR A 61 2.63 6.21 -17.78
N ILE A 62 3.62 6.45 -18.64
CA ILE A 62 3.82 7.73 -19.33
C ILE A 62 3.69 7.50 -20.84
N ASP A 63 2.80 8.24 -21.50
CA ASP A 63 2.57 8.22 -22.94
C ASP A 63 2.52 9.66 -23.47
N GLY A 64 3.66 10.16 -23.99
CA GLY A 64 3.84 11.58 -24.26
C GLY A 64 3.60 12.41 -22.99
N ASP A 65 2.62 13.32 -23.04
CA ASP A 65 2.23 14.18 -21.92
C ASP A 65 1.16 13.53 -21.00
N LYS A 66 0.69 12.33 -21.32
CA LYS A 66 -0.33 11.62 -20.53
C LYS A 66 0.33 10.77 -19.45
N VAL A 67 -0.14 10.95 -18.20
CA VAL A 67 0.32 10.17 -17.04
C VAL A 67 -0.84 9.40 -16.42
N GLU A 68 -0.70 8.07 -16.34
CA GLU A 68 -1.64 7.19 -15.66
C GLU A 68 -1.01 6.60 -14.40
N ARG A 69 -1.77 6.58 -13.30
CA ARG A 69 -1.31 5.99 -12.02
C ARG A 69 -1.75 4.55 -11.93
N ASN A 70 -0.78 3.66 -11.77
CA ASN A 70 -1.00 2.22 -11.69
C ASN A 70 -1.14 1.78 -10.22
N LEU A 71 -1.46 0.50 -10.02
CA LEU A 71 -1.68 -0.07 -8.69
C LEU A 71 -0.54 0.23 -7.71
N ALA A 72 0.72 0.06 -8.15
CA ALA A 72 1.91 0.35 -7.35
C ALA A 72 1.97 1.78 -6.82
N TYR A 73 1.50 2.78 -7.57
CA TYR A 73 1.42 4.17 -7.09
C TYR A 73 0.52 4.28 -5.85
N TYR A 74 -0.67 3.69 -5.92
CA TYR A 74 -1.63 3.78 -4.81
C TYR A 74 -1.19 2.93 -3.61
N VAL A 75 -0.54 1.78 -3.86
CA VAL A 75 0.05 0.96 -2.78
C VAL A 75 1.04 1.77 -1.97
N ILE A 76 1.99 2.45 -2.60
CA ILE A 76 2.98 3.24 -1.85
C ILE A 76 2.36 4.52 -1.27
N ALA A 77 1.39 5.13 -1.96
CA ALA A 77 0.71 6.35 -1.52
C ALA A 77 -0.06 6.18 -0.19
N HIS A 78 -0.52 4.97 0.13
CA HIS A 78 -1.13 4.67 1.44
C HIS A 78 -0.18 4.94 2.62
N ALA A 79 1.14 4.90 2.40
CA ALA A 79 2.16 5.26 3.37
C ALA A 79 2.84 6.60 3.07
N SER A 80 3.40 6.76 1.88
CA SER A 80 4.33 7.88 1.57
C SER A 80 3.70 9.26 1.71
N LYS A 81 2.39 9.38 1.47
CA LYS A 81 1.67 10.66 1.62
C LYS A 81 1.47 11.06 3.08
N PHE A 82 1.47 10.11 4.01
CA PHE A 82 0.95 10.31 5.37
C PHE A 82 1.95 9.98 6.47
N ILE A 83 3.02 9.25 6.15
CA ILE A 83 4.06 8.83 7.10
C ILE A 83 5.37 9.55 6.70
N PRO A 84 5.60 10.78 7.18
CA PRO A 84 6.82 11.51 6.89
C PRO A 84 8.04 10.88 7.58
N PHE A 85 9.23 11.27 7.13
CA PHE A 85 10.49 10.90 7.78
C PHE A 85 10.46 11.23 9.28
N GLY A 86 11.03 10.35 10.10
CA GLY A 86 11.01 10.47 11.56
C GLY A 86 9.77 9.86 12.22
N SER A 87 8.77 9.41 11.45
CA SER A 87 7.64 8.67 12.02
C SER A 87 8.10 7.36 12.66
N SER A 88 7.48 6.99 13.78
CA SER A 88 7.76 5.75 14.50
C SER A 88 6.60 4.78 14.37
N ARG A 89 6.87 3.52 13.99
CA ARG A 89 5.86 2.46 14.05
C ARG A 89 5.46 2.27 15.52
N ILE A 90 4.17 2.32 15.79
CA ILE A 90 3.61 2.01 17.11
C ILE A 90 2.87 0.67 17.06
N GLU A 91 2.65 0.09 18.24
CA GLU A 91 1.98 -1.21 18.31
C GLU A 91 0.49 -1.08 17.97
N SER A 92 -0.02 -2.08 17.25
CA SER A 92 -1.42 -2.21 16.89
C SER A 92 -1.82 -3.68 16.85
N THR A 93 -3.01 -3.99 17.37
CA THR A 93 -3.50 -5.35 17.55
C THR A 93 -3.56 -6.11 16.22
N LEU A 94 -3.02 -7.32 16.20
CA LEU A 94 -3.16 -8.23 15.08
C LEU A 94 -4.60 -8.73 14.97
N THR A 95 -5.11 -8.82 13.74
CA THR A 95 -6.44 -9.37 13.48
C THR A 95 -6.33 -10.48 12.43
N THR A 96 -7.32 -11.36 12.39
CA THR A 96 -7.36 -12.46 11.42
C THR A 96 -8.00 -12.07 10.09
N LYS A 97 -8.80 -10.99 10.06
CA LYS A 97 -9.59 -10.59 8.89
C LYS A 97 -8.98 -9.44 8.09
N VAL A 98 -8.26 -8.53 8.75
CA VAL A 98 -7.60 -7.39 8.11
C VAL A 98 -6.14 -7.30 8.55
N SER A 99 -5.28 -6.90 7.62
CA SER A 99 -3.90 -6.51 7.94
C SER A 99 -3.88 -5.05 8.34
N ASN A 100 -3.06 -4.68 9.34
CA ASN A 100 -2.93 -3.28 9.73
C ASN A 100 -1.53 -2.92 10.20
N VAL A 101 -1.17 -1.64 10.12
CA VAL A 101 0.04 -1.09 10.76
C VAL A 101 -0.25 0.35 11.19
N ALA A 102 0.28 0.73 12.35
CA ALA A 102 0.09 2.06 12.93
C ALA A 102 1.43 2.81 13.11
N PHE A 103 1.38 4.13 12.99
CA PHE A 103 2.51 5.03 13.15
C PHE A 103 2.14 6.24 14.00
N LEU A 104 3.13 6.80 14.69
CA LEU A 104 3.12 8.13 15.28
C LEU A 104 4.06 9.02 14.46
N THR A 105 3.54 10.12 13.92
CA THR A 105 4.33 11.09 13.15
C THR A 105 5.09 12.04 14.08
N PRO A 106 6.13 12.74 13.59
CA PRO A 106 6.82 13.77 14.37
C PRO A 106 5.91 14.92 14.84
N GLU A 107 4.83 15.18 14.09
CA GLU A 107 3.82 16.18 14.44
C GLU A 107 2.81 15.67 15.50
N GLY A 108 2.98 14.45 16.00
CA GLY A 108 2.10 13.85 17.00
C GLY A 108 0.81 13.23 16.44
N LYS A 109 0.64 13.20 15.11
CA LYS A 109 -0.51 12.55 14.46
C LYS A 109 -0.35 11.05 14.45
N ARG A 110 -1.46 10.32 14.47
CA ARG A 110 -1.49 8.87 14.32
C ARG A 110 -1.94 8.51 12.93
N VAL A 111 -1.24 7.55 12.33
CA VAL A 111 -1.58 7.04 10.99
C VAL A 111 -1.84 5.55 11.11
N LEU A 112 -3.00 5.10 10.65
CA LEU A 112 -3.36 3.69 10.60
C LEU A 112 -3.64 3.30 9.15
N ILE A 113 -2.88 2.33 8.64
CA ILE A 113 -3.14 1.70 7.35
C ILE A 113 -3.83 0.37 7.63
N VAL A 114 -4.97 0.12 7.00
CA VAL A 114 -5.69 -1.15 7.06
C VAL A 114 -5.98 -1.66 5.66
N SER A 115 -5.75 -2.95 5.45
CA SER A 115 -6.03 -3.66 4.19
C SER A 115 -6.96 -4.86 4.43
N ASN A 116 -7.98 -4.99 3.58
CA ASN A 116 -8.91 -6.10 3.59
C ASN A 116 -8.75 -7.00 2.36
N ASN A 117 -7.96 -8.06 2.50
CA ASN A 117 -7.79 -9.09 1.48
C ASN A 117 -8.76 -10.28 1.66
N SER A 118 -9.77 -10.16 2.54
CA SER A 118 -10.79 -11.20 2.72
C SER A 118 -11.83 -11.17 1.60
N ALA A 119 -12.71 -12.17 1.53
CA ALA A 119 -13.74 -12.25 0.51
C ALA A 119 -14.88 -11.24 0.68
N GLU A 120 -15.05 -10.69 1.88
CA GLU A 120 -16.20 -9.86 2.28
C GLU A 120 -15.76 -8.51 2.86
N PRO A 121 -16.59 -7.46 2.77
CA PRO A 121 -16.36 -6.22 3.52
C PRO A 121 -16.20 -6.48 5.02
N GLN A 122 -15.28 -5.76 5.66
CA GLN A 122 -15.02 -5.88 7.10
C GLN A 122 -15.30 -4.55 7.80
N THR A 123 -16.26 -4.54 8.72
CA THR A 123 -16.45 -3.43 9.65
C THR A 123 -15.51 -3.59 10.82
N ILE A 124 -14.66 -2.59 11.06
CA ILE A 124 -13.69 -2.59 12.16
C ILE A 124 -13.92 -1.38 13.06
N LYS A 125 -13.61 -1.57 14.35
CA LYS A 125 -13.60 -0.50 15.35
C LYS A 125 -12.16 -0.21 15.73
N VAL A 126 -11.71 1.01 15.50
CA VAL A 126 -10.41 1.50 15.96
C VAL A 126 -10.61 2.08 17.35
N VAL A 127 -9.78 1.65 18.30
CA VAL A 127 -9.85 2.09 19.69
C VAL A 127 -8.47 2.59 20.10
N GLN A 128 -8.42 3.78 20.71
CA GLN A 128 -7.23 4.33 21.32
C GLN A 128 -7.61 5.00 22.64
N GLY A 129 -7.20 4.40 23.76
CA GLY A 129 -7.62 4.85 25.08
C GLY A 129 -9.15 4.91 25.17
N GLY A 130 -9.70 6.06 25.55
CA GLY A 130 -11.15 6.28 25.63
C GLY A 130 -11.84 6.68 24.32
N GLN A 131 -11.10 6.85 23.22
CA GLN A 131 -11.64 7.28 21.93
C GLN A 131 -11.78 6.11 20.97
N SER A 132 -12.82 6.14 20.12
CA SER A 132 -13.01 5.13 19.09
C SER A 132 -13.82 5.63 17.90
N PHE A 133 -13.62 5.02 16.75
CA PHE A 133 -14.47 5.15 15.58
C PHE A 133 -14.60 3.81 14.87
N SER A 134 -15.67 3.63 14.10
CA SER A 134 -15.91 2.43 13.31
C SER A 134 -16.03 2.78 11.83
N TYR A 135 -15.57 1.89 10.97
CA TYR A 135 -15.70 2.04 9.52
C TYR A 135 -15.61 0.68 8.82
N THR A 136 -16.07 0.65 7.57
CA THR A 136 -16.05 -0.54 6.72
C THR A 136 -14.92 -0.46 5.70
N VAL A 137 -14.10 -1.51 5.63
CA VAL A 137 -13.12 -1.72 4.56
C VAL A 137 -13.72 -2.72 3.58
N ASN A 138 -14.02 -2.27 2.36
CA ASN A 138 -14.52 -3.13 1.30
C ASN A 138 -13.52 -4.25 0.95
N LYS A 139 -14.04 -5.33 0.37
CA LYS A 139 -13.21 -6.39 -0.22
C LYS A 139 -12.21 -5.79 -1.20
N GLY A 140 -10.95 -6.19 -1.12
CA GLY A 140 -9.93 -5.80 -2.11
C GLY A 140 -9.45 -4.36 -1.99
N SER A 141 -9.85 -3.63 -0.94
CA SER A 141 -9.45 -2.25 -0.71
C SER A 141 -8.54 -2.09 0.51
N SER A 142 -7.88 -0.94 0.54
CA SER A 142 -7.09 -0.46 1.66
C SER A 142 -7.53 0.94 2.05
N THR A 143 -7.33 1.29 3.31
CA THR A 143 -7.70 2.58 3.89
C THR A 143 -6.53 3.12 4.71
N THR A 144 -6.37 4.44 4.72
CA THR A 144 -5.44 5.12 5.61
C THR A 144 -6.20 6.17 6.40
N HIS A 145 -6.17 6.06 7.74
CA HIS A 145 -6.78 7.01 8.65
C HIS A 145 -5.71 7.82 9.35
N ILE A 146 -6.01 9.10 9.61
CA ILE A 146 -5.12 10.04 10.28
C ILE A 146 -5.94 10.82 11.29
N TRP A 147 -5.43 10.92 12.51
CA TRP A 147 -6.05 11.70 13.58
C TRP A 147 -5.02 12.18 14.60
#